data_AF-A0A927RHJ6-F1
#
_entry.id   AF-A0A927RHJ6-F1
#
_cell.length_a   1.000
_cell.length_b   1.000
_cell.length_c   1.000
_cell.angle_alpha   90.00
_cell.angle_beta   90.00
_cell.angle_gamma   90.00
#
_symmetry.space_group_name_H-M   'P 1'
#
loop_
_entity.id
_entity.type
_entity.pdbx_description
1 polymer ?
#
loop_
_entity_poly.entity_id
_entity_poly.type
_entity_poly.pdbx_seq_one_letter_code
_entity_poly.pdbx_strand_id
1 'polypeptide(L)'
;MDIDTDRTATGSAHPLMRWLAGVDEQVDGAIECPTLSLPLDQYDAALRQLSECEARLASLRLRLTRQAELNEVKKLSGAANTAGWVRQLTRMGGRDASVSVRLAKALDLTIRPTGEALAEGRISLGQAQVIERAIRRLPKDVDPRYGPKRSWFCWTAPSTWTPTTWTRQASTSTR
;
A
#
# COMPACT_ATOMS: atom_id res chain seq x y z
N MET A 1 0.07 -44.40 -41.31
CA MET A 1 -1.15 -43.81 -40.71
C MET A 1 -0.65 -42.94 -39.57
N ASP A 2 -0.22 -41.74 -39.96
CA ASP A 2 0.27 -40.68 -39.07
C ASP A 2 -0.88 -40.22 -38.19
N ILE A 3 -0.80 -40.54 -36.90
CA ILE A 3 -1.63 -39.89 -35.89
C ILE A 3 -0.81 -38.76 -35.30
N ASP A 4 -1.02 -37.61 -35.94
CA ASP A 4 -1.25 -36.32 -35.33
C ASP A 4 -0.19 -35.78 -34.36
N THR A 5 0.70 -35.06 -35.02
CA THR A 5 1.55 -33.97 -34.59
C THR A 5 0.77 -32.83 -33.90
N ASP A 6 0.25 -32.98 -32.67
CA ASP A 6 -0.18 -31.79 -31.90
C ASP A 6 -0.14 -31.92 -30.36
N ARG A 7 0.80 -32.68 -29.80
CA ARG A 7 1.06 -32.63 -28.34
C ARG A 7 2.19 -31.69 -27.95
N THR A 8 2.38 -30.60 -28.71
CA THR A 8 3.24 -29.48 -28.35
C THR A 8 2.42 -28.35 -27.76
N ALA A 9 1.91 -28.56 -26.56
CA ALA A 9 1.46 -27.46 -25.70
C ALA A 9 1.91 -27.74 -24.25
N THR A 10 3.20 -28.01 -24.07
CA THR A 10 3.83 -27.94 -22.75
C THR A 10 3.65 -26.52 -22.23
N GLY A 11 3.03 -26.39 -21.05
CA GLY A 11 2.45 -25.17 -20.50
C GLY A 11 3.30 -23.91 -20.66
N SER A 12 2.78 -22.96 -21.42
CA SER A 12 3.31 -21.58 -21.39
C SER A 12 3.08 -21.03 -19.97
N ALA A 13 4.14 -20.53 -19.35
CA ALA A 13 4.04 -19.88 -18.04
C ALA A 13 2.97 -18.78 -18.10
N HIS A 14 2.11 -18.70 -17.07
CA HIS A 14 1.06 -17.69 -16.99
C HIS A 14 1.63 -16.29 -17.30
N PRO A 15 0.96 -15.42 -18.10
CA PRO A 15 1.52 -14.15 -18.55
C PRO A 15 2.10 -13.28 -17.43
N LEU A 16 1.48 -13.29 -16.26
CA LEU A 16 1.99 -12.61 -15.06
C LEU A 16 3.36 -13.11 -14.61
N MET A 17 3.63 -14.42 -14.67
CA MET A 17 4.91 -15.00 -14.29
C MET A 17 6.01 -14.61 -15.27
N ARG A 18 5.69 -14.59 -16.58
CA ARG A 18 6.61 -14.07 -17.60
C ARG A 18 6.92 -12.59 -17.39
N TRP A 19 5.91 -11.79 -17.07
CA TRP A 19 6.10 -10.38 -16.78
C TRP A 19 6.96 -10.16 -15.53
N LEU A 20 6.73 -10.91 -14.44
CA LEU A 20 7.55 -10.83 -13.22
C LEU A 20 9.02 -11.18 -13.48
N ALA A 21 9.30 -12.17 -14.32
CA ALA A 21 10.67 -12.49 -14.72
C ALA A 21 11.35 -11.33 -15.47
N GLY A 22 10.62 -10.63 -16.35
CA GLY A 22 11.15 -9.45 -17.04
C GLY A 22 11.37 -8.24 -16.11
N VAL A 23 10.59 -8.11 -15.04
CA VAL A 23 10.81 -7.08 -14.01
C VAL A 23 12.10 -7.37 -13.23
N ASP A 24 12.37 -8.63 -12.89
CA ASP A 24 13.58 -9.05 -12.17
C ASP A 24 14.84 -8.66 -12.96
N GLU A 25 14.88 -8.99 -14.25
CA GLU A 25 15.97 -8.62 -15.17
C GLU A 25 16.17 -7.08 -15.27
N GLN A 26 15.08 -6.32 -15.31
CA GLN A 26 15.14 -4.85 -15.34
C GLN A 26 15.66 -4.26 -14.01
N VAL A 27 15.28 -4.86 -12.88
CA VAL A 27 15.74 -4.44 -11.55
C VAL A 27 17.22 -4.73 -11.39
N ASP A 28 17.70 -5.91 -11.82
CA ASP A 28 19.12 -6.24 -11.82
C ASP A 28 19.92 -5.23 -12.65
N GLY A 29 19.44 -4.91 -13.86
CA GLY A 29 20.06 -3.88 -14.69
C GLY A 29 20.08 -2.49 -14.04
N ALA A 30 19.05 -2.13 -13.26
CA ALA A 30 18.99 -0.86 -12.54
C ALA A 30 19.92 -0.82 -11.32
N ILE A 31 20.08 -1.93 -10.60
CA ILE A 31 20.97 -2.04 -9.43
C ILE A 31 22.43 -1.86 -9.83
N GLU A 32 22.82 -2.37 -10.99
CA GLU A 32 24.17 -2.23 -11.55
C GLU A 32 24.45 -0.82 -12.11
N CYS A 33 23.44 0.06 -12.19
CA CYS A 33 23.60 1.41 -12.72
C CYS A 33 24.26 2.36 -11.71
N PRO A 34 25.36 3.07 -12.06
CA PRO A 34 26.03 3.98 -11.14
C PRO A 34 25.16 5.19 -10.74
N THR A 35 24.64 5.19 -9.51
CA THR A 35 23.83 6.30 -8.95
C THR A 35 24.64 7.57 -8.67
N LEU A 36 25.97 7.45 -8.56
CA LEU A 36 26.90 8.57 -8.38
C LEU A 36 27.11 9.40 -9.65
N SER A 37 26.76 8.84 -10.82
CA SER A 37 26.87 9.51 -12.12
C SER A 37 25.58 10.22 -12.53
N LEU A 38 24.55 10.20 -11.68
CA LEU A 38 23.27 10.85 -11.96
C LEU A 38 23.42 12.38 -11.88
N PRO A 39 22.97 13.14 -12.89
CA PRO A 39 22.96 14.60 -12.82
C PRO A 39 22.15 15.12 -11.62
N LEU A 40 22.64 16.19 -10.97
CA LEU A 40 22.05 16.72 -9.74
C LEU A 40 20.59 17.15 -9.89
N ASP A 41 20.20 17.59 -11.08
CA ASP A 41 18.85 18.01 -11.45
C ASP A 41 17.89 16.85 -11.75
N GLN A 42 18.36 15.60 -11.72
CA GLN A 42 17.55 14.41 -12.03
C GLN A 42 17.20 13.56 -10.80
N TYR A 43 17.79 13.85 -9.63
CA TYR A 43 17.53 13.07 -8.42
C TYR A 43 16.08 13.11 -7.96
N ASP A 44 15.39 14.25 -8.08
CA ASP A 44 14.00 14.37 -7.66
C ASP A 44 13.07 13.54 -8.57
N ALA A 45 13.32 13.58 -9.89
CA ALA A 45 12.59 12.81 -10.87
C ALA A 45 12.82 11.30 -10.66
N ALA A 46 14.07 10.89 -10.43
CA ALA A 46 14.42 9.49 -10.18
C ALA A 46 13.75 8.96 -8.91
N LEU A 47 13.84 9.68 -7.79
CA LEU A 47 13.20 9.28 -6.53
C LEU A 47 11.66 9.23 -6.63
N ARG A 48 11.06 10.17 -7.37
CA ARG A 48 9.62 10.18 -7.61
C ARG A 48 9.18 8.97 -8.43
N GLN A 49 9.85 8.70 -9.55
CA GLN A 49 9.55 7.56 -10.41
C GLN A 49 9.73 6.23 -9.67
N LEU A 50 10.80 6.09 -8.88
CA LEU A 50 11.01 4.90 -8.06
C LEU A 50 9.88 4.72 -7.04
N SER A 51 9.48 5.79 -6.34
CA SER A 51 8.39 5.75 -5.37
C SER A 51 7.05 5.38 -6.02
N GLU A 52 6.77 5.87 -7.23
CA GLU A 52 5.58 5.51 -8.00
C GLU A 52 5.61 4.03 -8.42
N CYS A 53 6.76 3.53 -8.88
CA CYS A 53 6.97 2.11 -9.20
C CYS A 53 6.75 1.21 -7.98
N GLU A 54 7.32 1.57 -6.82
CA GLU A 54 7.12 0.85 -5.55
C GLU A 54 5.64 0.81 -5.16
N ALA A 55 4.92 1.93 -5.28
CA ALA A 55 3.49 2.01 -5.00
C ALA A 55 2.68 1.08 -5.92
N ARG A 56 2.98 1.08 -7.22
CA ARG A 56 2.32 0.22 -8.21
C ARG A 56 2.58 -1.27 -7.94
N LEU A 57 3.82 -1.65 -7.67
CA LEU A 57 4.19 -3.04 -7.32
C LEU A 57 3.55 -3.46 -5.99
N ALA A 58 3.50 -2.57 -5.00
CA ALA A 58 2.79 -2.82 -3.75
C ALA A 58 1.29 -3.06 -3.99
N SER A 59 0.66 -2.30 -4.88
CA SER A 59 -0.75 -2.50 -5.27
C SER A 59 -0.97 -3.90 -5.87
N LEU A 60 -0.09 -4.34 -6.76
CA LEU A 60 -0.16 -5.66 -7.40
C LEU A 60 0.00 -6.78 -6.36
N ARG A 61 0.97 -6.65 -5.46
CA ARG A 61 1.17 -7.60 -4.34
C ARG A 61 -0.06 -7.71 -3.46
N LEU A 62 -0.72 -6.59 -3.12
CA LEU A 62 -1.94 -6.60 -2.32
C LEU A 62 -3.10 -7.25 -3.07
N ARG A 63 -3.24 -7.01 -4.39
CA ARG A 63 -4.25 -7.69 -5.22
C ARG A 63 -4.03 -9.21 -5.27
N LEU A 64 -2.79 -9.66 -5.45
CA LEU A 64 -2.46 -11.09 -5.42
C LEU A 64 -2.70 -11.70 -4.04
N THR A 65 -2.37 -10.97 -2.97
CA THR A 65 -2.66 -11.38 -1.60
C THR A 65 -4.16 -11.56 -1.38
N ARG A 66 -4.98 -10.65 -1.91
CA ARG A 66 -6.44 -10.73 -1.82
C ARG A 66 -6.98 -11.92 -2.60
N GLN A 67 -6.52 -12.14 -3.82
CA GLN A 67 -6.89 -13.31 -4.62
C GLN A 67 -6.47 -14.62 -3.94
N ALA A 68 -5.28 -14.69 -3.37
CA ALA A 68 -4.83 -15.86 -2.64
C ALA A 68 -5.66 -16.12 -1.37
N GLU A 69 -6.13 -15.07 -0.70
CA GLU A 69 -7.07 -15.20 0.42
C GLU A 69 -8.42 -15.80 -0.04
N LEU A 70 -8.96 -15.31 -1.15
CA LEU A 70 -10.23 -15.76 -1.72
C LEU A 70 -10.18 -17.20 -2.22
N ASN A 71 -9.07 -17.61 -2.83
CA ASN A 71 -8.84 -18.98 -3.30
C ASN A 71 -8.31 -19.91 -2.20
N GLU A 72 -8.22 -19.43 -0.96
CA GLU A 72 -7.74 -20.19 0.20
C GLU A 72 -6.39 -20.89 0.00
N VAL A 73 -5.45 -20.26 -0.73
CA VAL A 73 -4.13 -20.81 -1.06
C VAL A 73 -3.36 -21.28 0.18
N LYS A 74 -3.63 -20.67 1.34
CA LYS A 74 -3.14 -21.10 2.67
C LYS A 74 -3.33 -22.59 2.96
N LYS A 75 -4.40 -23.22 2.44
CA LYS A 75 -4.71 -24.65 2.62
C LYS A 75 -3.70 -25.53 1.89
N LEU A 76 -3.21 -25.07 0.74
CA LEU A 76 -2.20 -25.79 -0.05
C LEU A 76 -0.80 -25.69 0.58
N SER A 77 -0.53 -24.64 1.35
CA SER A 77 0.79 -24.40 1.95
C SER A 77 0.92 -24.89 3.40
N GLY A 78 -0.14 -25.42 4.00
CA GLY A 78 -0.16 -25.80 5.43
C GLY A 78 -0.10 -24.62 6.42
N ALA A 79 -0.34 -23.39 5.96
CA ALA A 79 -0.31 -22.21 6.83
C ALA A 79 -1.63 -22.06 7.60
N ALA A 80 -1.54 -21.68 8.88
CA ALA A 80 -2.72 -21.52 9.74
C ALA A 80 -3.71 -20.46 9.23
N ASN A 81 -3.22 -19.40 8.58
CA ASN A 81 -4.03 -18.37 7.94
C ASN A 81 -3.25 -17.69 6.81
N THR A 82 -3.93 -16.85 6.02
CA THR A 82 -3.33 -16.14 4.89
C THR A 82 -2.18 -15.21 5.31
N ALA A 83 -2.25 -14.59 6.48
CA ALA A 83 -1.15 -13.75 6.97
C ALA A 83 0.10 -14.59 7.31
N GLY A 84 -0.07 -15.79 7.85
CA GLY A 84 1.00 -16.75 8.05
C GLY A 84 1.63 -17.20 6.74
N TRP A 85 0.82 -17.46 5.72
CA TRP A 85 1.29 -17.79 4.38
C TRP A 85 2.08 -16.62 3.75
N VAL A 86 1.54 -15.41 3.76
CA VAL A 86 2.24 -14.21 3.27
C VAL A 86 3.55 -14.00 4.01
N ARG A 87 3.55 -14.13 5.34
CA ARG A 87 4.76 -14.00 6.18
C ARG A 87 5.85 -14.97 5.74
N GLN A 88 5.50 -16.24 5.54
CA GLN A 88 6.45 -17.27 5.12
C GLN A 88 7.02 -16.97 3.72
N LEU A 89 6.16 -16.58 2.78
CA LEU A 89 6.54 -16.32 1.39
C LEU A 89 7.43 -15.07 1.24
N THR A 90 7.07 -13.98 1.93
CA THR A 90 7.69 -12.66 1.75
C THR A 90 8.75 -12.32 2.80
N ARG A 91 8.98 -13.22 3.76
CA ARG A 91 9.88 -13.02 4.91
C ARG A 91 9.56 -11.78 5.77
N MET A 92 8.35 -11.23 5.66
CA MET A 92 7.91 -10.08 6.46
C MET A 92 7.70 -10.42 7.93
N GLY A 93 7.64 -9.40 8.79
CA GLY A 93 7.18 -9.55 10.17
C GLY A 93 5.71 -9.98 10.23
N GLY A 94 5.31 -10.72 11.28
CA GLY A 94 3.92 -11.20 11.41
C GLY A 94 2.88 -10.08 11.46
N ARG A 95 3.23 -8.96 12.11
CA ARG A 95 2.40 -7.75 12.13
C ARG A 95 2.22 -7.16 10.73
N ASP A 96 3.29 -7.06 9.94
CA ASP A 96 3.25 -6.45 8.61
C ASP A 96 2.50 -7.33 7.61
N ALA A 97 2.61 -8.65 7.74
CA ALA A 97 1.82 -9.60 6.97
C ALA A 97 0.32 -9.47 7.29
N SER A 98 -0.05 -9.37 8.58
CA SER A 98 -1.44 -9.15 9.00
C SER A 98 -1.99 -7.81 8.51
N VAL A 99 -1.21 -6.74 8.62
CA VAL A 99 -1.55 -5.40 8.09
C VAL A 99 -1.73 -5.46 6.57
N SER A 100 -0.87 -6.18 5.85
CA SER A 100 -0.96 -6.34 4.39
C SER A 100 -2.23 -7.06 3.97
N VAL A 101 -2.57 -8.20 4.60
CA VAL A 101 -3.80 -8.96 4.28
C VAL A 101 -5.04 -8.10 4.57
N ARG A 102 -5.06 -7.41 5.72
CA ARG A 102 -6.17 -6.53 6.08
C ARG A 102 -6.31 -5.36 5.11
N LEU A 103 -5.20 -4.72 4.72
CA LEU A 103 -5.19 -3.65 3.74
C LEU A 103 -5.69 -4.14 2.38
N ALA A 104 -5.22 -5.31 1.92
CA ALA A 104 -5.66 -5.92 0.67
C ALA A 104 -7.18 -6.11 0.64
N LYS A 105 -7.76 -6.62 1.74
CA LYS A 105 -9.21 -6.75 1.89
C LYS A 105 -9.93 -5.39 1.92
N ALA A 106 -9.37 -4.38 2.59
CA ALA A 106 -9.97 -3.05 2.67
C ALA A 106 -9.99 -2.35 1.30
N LEU A 107 -8.91 -2.44 0.51
CA LEU A 107 -8.83 -1.88 -0.84
C LEU A 107 -9.83 -2.53 -1.81
N ASP A 108 -10.11 -3.81 -1.64
CA ASP A 108 -11.10 -4.55 -2.43
C ASP A 108 -12.54 -4.16 -2.07
N LEU A 109 -12.86 -4.02 -0.78
CA LEU A 109 -14.24 -3.91 -0.30
C LEU A 109 -14.67 -2.50 0.08
N THR A 110 -13.84 -1.74 0.80
CA THR A 110 -14.25 -0.52 1.52
C THR A 110 -13.64 0.74 0.92
N ILE A 111 -12.39 0.68 0.48
CA ILE A 111 -11.58 1.85 0.09
C ILE A 111 -11.02 1.68 -1.33
N ARG A 112 -11.90 1.30 -2.26
CA ARG A 112 -11.55 1.11 -3.68
C ARG A 112 -10.85 2.32 -4.33
N PRO A 113 -11.28 3.58 -4.12
CA PRO A 113 -10.58 4.74 -4.69
C PRO A 113 -9.13 4.87 -4.20
N THR A 114 -8.85 4.46 -2.96
CA THR A 114 -7.48 4.40 -2.42
C THR A 114 -6.67 3.30 -3.10
N GLY A 115 -7.29 2.17 -3.44
CA GLY A 115 -6.67 1.10 -4.21
C GLY A 115 -6.28 1.54 -5.62
N GLU A 116 -7.17 2.28 -6.29
CA GLU A 116 -6.92 2.87 -7.61
C GLU A 116 -5.78 3.90 -7.55
N ALA A 117 -5.81 4.81 -6.58
CA ALA A 117 -4.73 5.78 -6.38
C ALA A 117 -3.36 5.12 -6.12
N LEU A 118 -3.33 4.02 -5.36
CA LEU A 118 -2.11 3.24 -5.12
C LEU A 118 -1.65 2.54 -6.41
N ALA A 119 -2.58 1.99 -7.20
CA ALA A 119 -2.28 1.33 -8.48
C ALA A 119 -1.82 2.31 -9.57
N GLU A 120 -2.17 3.59 -9.47
CA GLU A 120 -1.65 4.64 -10.35
C GLU A 120 -0.29 5.19 -9.88
N GLY A 121 0.10 4.91 -8.63
CA GLY A 121 1.32 5.46 -8.01
C GLY A 121 1.12 6.86 -7.39
N ARG A 122 -0.12 7.37 -7.34
CA ARG A 122 -0.42 8.70 -6.77
C ARG A 122 -0.23 8.79 -5.26
N ILE A 123 -0.28 7.65 -4.56
CA ILE A 123 -0.05 7.55 -3.12
C ILE A 123 0.90 6.41 -2.80
N SER A 124 1.65 6.54 -1.71
CA SER A 124 2.51 5.48 -1.20
C SER A 124 1.73 4.41 -0.41
N LEU A 125 2.34 3.23 -0.24
CA LEU A 125 1.78 2.17 0.60
C LEU A 125 1.52 2.64 2.04
N GLY A 126 2.41 3.47 2.59
CA GLY A 126 2.26 4.05 3.93
C GLY A 126 1.03 4.96 4.02
N GLN A 127 0.81 5.80 3.01
CA GLN A 127 -0.39 6.65 2.94
C GLN A 127 -1.67 5.82 2.85
N ALA A 128 -1.69 4.76 2.04
CA ALA A 128 -2.83 3.84 1.96
C ALA A 128 -3.14 3.18 3.32
N GLN A 129 -2.12 2.78 4.09
CA GLN A 129 -2.29 2.23 5.44
C GLN A 129 -2.83 3.27 6.43
N VAL A 130 -2.41 4.53 6.33
CA VAL A 130 -2.93 5.63 7.16
C VAL A 130 -4.39 5.89 6.85
N ILE A 131 -4.76 5.95 5.56
CA ILE A 131 -6.14 6.14 5.11
C ILE A 131 -7.03 5.00 5.63
N GLU A 132 -6.60 3.75 5.47
CA GLU A 132 -7.35 2.61 5.99
C GLU A 132 -7.54 2.69 7.52
N ARG A 133 -6.49 3.09 8.25
CA ARG A 133 -6.55 3.23 9.70
C ARG A 133 -7.49 4.35 10.12
N ALA A 134 -7.48 5.47 9.39
CA ALA A 134 -8.38 6.59 9.62
C ALA A 134 -9.83 6.18 9.39
N ILE A 135 -10.11 5.49 8.28
CA ILE A 135 -11.44 5.03 7.93
C ILE A 135 -11.97 4.03 8.95
N ARG A 136 -11.13 3.11 9.43
CA ARG A 136 -11.52 2.17 10.51
C ARG A 136 -11.87 2.86 11.83
N ARG A 137 -11.30 4.04 12.09
CA ARG A 137 -11.55 4.81 13.32
C ARG A 137 -12.75 5.73 13.22
N LEU A 138 -13.35 5.89 12.04
CA LEU A 138 -14.56 6.69 11.88
C LEU A 138 -15.72 6.02 12.64
N PRO A 139 -16.48 6.78 13.44
CA PRO A 139 -17.74 6.30 13.99
C PRO A 139 -18.66 5.84 12.87
N LYS A 140 -19.42 4.77 13.10
CA LYS A 140 -20.37 4.22 12.11
C LYS A 140 -21.53 5.18 11.79
N ASP A 141 -21.69 6.20 12.62
CA ASP A 141 -22.81 7.13 12.64
C ASP A 141 -22.48 8.46 11.92
N VAL A 142 -21.32 8.53 11.25
CA VAL A 142 -20.96 9.68 10.42
C VAL A 142 -21.69 9.56 9.08
N ASP A 143 -22.77 10.31 8.91
CA ASP A 143 -23.45 10.41 7.62
C ASP A 143 -22.51 11.12 6.61
N PRO A 144 -22.22 10.52 5.44
CA PRO A 144 -21.33 11.12 4.43
C PRO A 144 -21.83 12.46 3.86
N ARG A 145 -23.11 12.81 4.08
CA ARG A 145 -23.71 14.10 3.69
C ARG A 145 -23.72 15.13 4.82
N TYR A 146 -23.40 14.74 6.05
CA TYR A 146 -23.33 15.64 7.18
C TYR A 146 -21.88 15.79 7.64
N GLY A 147 -21.35 17.00 7.44
CA GLY A 147 -20.22 17.48 8.25
C GLY A 147 -20.56 17.31 9.74
N PRO A 148 -19.56 17.08 10.60
CA PRO A 148 -19.76 16.64 11.97
C PRO A 148 -20.84 17.47 12.68
N LYS A 149 -21.81 16.82 13.33
CA LYS A 149 -22.68 17.48 14.30
C LYS A 149 -21.77 18.10 15.37
N ARG A 150 -21.63 19.41 15.25
CA ARG A 150 -20.97 20.37 16.15
C ARG A 150 -20.99 19.89 17.60
N SER A 151 -19.84 19.47 18.14
CA SER A 151 -19.55 19.61 19.59
C SER A 151 -18.09 19.34 19.99
N TRP A 152 -17.16 18.96 19.10
CA TRP A 152 -15.85 18.48 19.57
C TRP A 152 -14.65 19.40 19.35
N PHE A 153 -14.83 20.65 18.90
CA PHE A 153 -13.73 21.62 18.88
C PHE A 153 -14.28 23.06 18.84
N CYS A 154 -14.62 23.63 20.01
CA CYS A 154 -14.85 25.07 20.12
C CYS A 154 -13.54 25.71 20.60
N TRP A 155 -12.66 26.05 19.66
CA TRP A 155 -11.88 27.26 19.88
C TRP A 155 -12.86 28.42 19.68
N THR A 156 -13.41 28.97 20.77
CA THR A 156 -13.95 30.33 20.71
C THR A 156 -12.76 31.26 20.56
N ALA A 157 -12.42 31.63 19.33
CA ALA A 157 -11.63 32.82 19.11
C ALA A 157 -12.46 34.01 19.63
N PRO A 158 -11.99 34.79 20.62
CA PRO A 158 -12.59 36.09 20.88
C PRO A 158 -12.58 36.91 19.59
N SER A 159 -13.63 37.68 19.34
CA SER A 159 -13.90 38.40 18.08
C SER A 159 -12.83 39.43 17.70
N THR A 160 -11.83 39.64 18.54
CA THR A 160 -10.60 40.38 18.23
C THR A 160 -9.42 39.43 18.24
N TRP A 161 -9.34 38.59 17.20
CA TRP A 161 -8.16 37.78 16.97
C TRP A 161 -6.99 38.70 16.58
N THR A 162 -6.00 38.86 17.47
CA THR A 162 -4.75 39.58 17.20
C THR A 162 -3.55 38.64 17.36
N PRO A 163 -2.60 38.56 16.40
CA PRO A 163 -1.56 37.53 16.38
C PRO A 163 -0.47 37.62 17.45
N THR A 164 -0.47 38.67 18.29
CA THR A 164 0.75 39.11 19.00
C THR A 164 0.96 38.51 20.40
N THR A 165 0.09 37.63 20.90
CA THR A 165 0.20 37.13 22.29
C THR A 165 0.70 35.68 22.41
N TRP A 166 1.39 35.15 21.40
CA TRP A 166 2.06 33.85 21.52
C TRP A 166 3.33 33.95 22.36
N THR A 167 3.20 34.13 23.68
CA THR A 167 4.29 33.85 24.60
C THR A 167 4.21 32.40 25.07
N ARG A 168 5.26 31.65 24.73
CA ARG A 168 5.56 30.29 25.18
C ARG A 168 5.39 30.20 26.71
N GLN A 169 4.34 29.54 27.19
CA GLN A 169 4.26 29.18 28.61
C GLN A 169 5.13 27.95 28.87
N ALA A 170 6.24 28.17 29.56
CA ALA A 170 7.01 27.11 30.19
C ALA A 170 6.22 26.64 31.42
N SER A 171 5.78 25.39 31.40
CA SER A 171 5.12 24.76 32.54
C SER A 171 6.15 24.38 33.60
N THR A 172 6.30 25.17 34.65
CA THR A 172 6.98 24.73 35.89
C THR A 172 5.96 24.08 36.81
N SER A 173 6.03 22.76 36.89
CA SER A 173 5.36 21.96 37.92
C SER A 173 6.08 22.15 39.25
N THR A 174 5.38 22.57 40.31
CA THR A 174 5.76 22.23 41.69
C THR A 174 4.53 22.20 42.60
N ARG A 175 4.19 20.96 42.96
CA ARG A 175 3.57 20.41 44.17
C ARG A 175 2.17 20.83 44.61
#